data_AF-T2J344-F1
#
_entry.id   AF-T2J344-F1
#
_cell.length_a   1.000
_cell.length_b   1.000
_cell.length_c   1.000
_cell.angle_alpha   90.00
_cell.angle_beta   90.00
_cell.angle_gamma   90.00
#
_symmetry.space_group_name_H-M   'P 1'
#
loop_
_entity.id
_entity.type
_entity.pdbx_description
1 polymer ?
#
loop_
_entity_poly.entity_id
_entity_poly.type
_entity_poly.pdbx_seq_one_letter_code
_entity_poly.pdbx_strand_id
1 'polypeptide(L)'
;MIVPSLLTAIATWYLPRRKLASELSLIAICLLQALTIHFPETQLLGLVFGTVLMIINTQYLRHLYSVIITLGLGITSIFFYLSVLNLSPSLWVLSGVIITLLLWFIRHVLSDNISDLASTYAQTFDVYAYIVSLVTLTRLIDVSLVYTSATNTLISSIVLMGTVTYRSWQPHISNNRIPLLYSILILAIVPIPALSLPLWGWIELAIATILMVVQTQIFKQVDVAFISIGFFLEFLVVVLEDNGLKYVEHFWIYWLLLATIITILVWIIYHALNYFQIHSIDYYKKALNLRGLTLSTLTVTTISICRLATDYLLNNDFFY
;
A
#
# COMPACT_ATOMS: atom_id res chain seq x y z
N MET A 1 -3.68 28.86 24.04
CA MET A 1 -5.05 28.67 23.48
C MET A 1 -5.84 29.96 23.38
N ILE A 2 -5.72 30.90 24.33
CA ILE A 2 -6.52 32.15 24.36
C ILE A 2 -6.41 32.95 23.06
N VAL A 3 -5.20 33.17 22.54
CA VAL A 3 -4.97 33.96 21.30
C VAL A 3 -5.66 33.34 20.07
N PRO A 4 -5.43 32.06 19.70
CA PRO A 4 -6.12 31.47 18.55
C PRO A 4 -7.64 31.38 18.75
N SER A 5 -8.14 31.11 19.95
CA SER A 5 -9.60 31.11 20.19
C SER A 5 -10.24 32.48 20.00
N LEU A 6 -9.55 33.55 20.42
CA LEU A 6 -10.05 34.93 20.28
C LEU A 6 -10.06 35.36 18.81
N LEU A 7 -9.03 34.98 18.05
CA LEU A 7 -8.99 35.22 16.60
C LEU A 7 -10.08 34.46 15.84
N THR A 8 -10.35 33.20 16.22
CA THR A 8 -11.48 32.42 15.66
C THR A 8 -12.82 33.06 16.01
N ALA A 9 -13.00 33.56 17.24
CA ALA A 9 -14.21 34.27 17.66
C ALA A 9 -14.40 35.63 16.95
N ILE A 10 -13.30 36.36 16.70
CA ILE A 10 -13.37 37.59 15.89
C ILE A 10 -13.75 37.25 14.44
N ALA A 11 -13.25 36.14 13.90
CA ALA A 11 -13.59 35.67 12.55
C ALA A 11 -15.07 35.27 12.42
N THR A 12 -15.70 34.73 13.48
CA THR A 12 -17.12 34.38 13.45
C THR A 12 -18.01 35.62 13.52
N TRP A 13 -17.63 36.65 14.27
CA TRP A 13 -18.48 37.82 14.55
C TRP A 13 -18.26 39.00 13.59
N TYR A 14 -17.07 39.18 13.02
CA TYR A 14 -16.75 40.32 12.15
C TYR A 14 -16.52 39.92 10.68
N LEU A 15 -17.57 40.11 9.85
CA LEU A 15 -17.57 39.87 8.40
C LEU A 15 -16.40 40.49 7.62
N PRO A 16 -15.99 41.76 7.81
CA PRO A 16 -14.97 42.39 6.96
C PRO A 16 -13.54 41.91 7.23
N ARG A 17 -13.25 41.30 8.40
CA ARG A 17 -11.90 40.85 8.78
C ARG A 17 -11.78 39.33 8.92
N ARG A 18 -12.81 38.59 8.52
CA ARG A 18 -12.95 37.15 8.70
C ARG A 18 -11.81 36.31 8.09
N LYS A 19 -11.38 36.65 6.87
CA LYS A 19 -10.29 35.94 6.19
C LYS A 19 -8.94 36.14 6.88
N LEU A 20 -8.62 37.39 7.21
CA LEU A 20 -7.36 37.75 7.87
C LEU A 20 -7.30 37.18 9.31
N ALA A 21 -8.42 37.22 10.04
CA ALA A 21 -8.50 36.66 11.39
C ALA A 21 -8.35 35.13 11.41
N SER A 22 -8.89 34.42 10.42
CA SER A 22 -8.74 32.96 10.31
C SER A 22 -7.34 32.53 9.86
N GLU A 23 -6.69 33.29 8.97
CA GLU A 23 -5.26 33.08 8.63
C GLU A 23 -4.34 33.31 9.84
N LEU A 24 -4.56 34.38 10.61
CA LEU A 24 -3.81 34.62 11.84
C LEU A 24 -4.07 33.55 12.92
N SER A 25 -5.31 33.06 13.03
CA SER A 25 -5.65 31.94 13.92
C SER A 25 -4.88 30.68 13.55
N LEU A 26 -4.78 30.37 12.25
CA LEU A 26 -4.00 29.25 11.72
C LEU A 26 -2.51 29.38 12.08
N ILE A 27 -1.89 30.55 11.83
CA ILE A 27 -0.48 30.80 12.18
C ILE A 27 -0.27 30.65 13.69
N ALA A 28 -1.18 31.21 14.50
CA ALA A 28 -1.12 31.12 15.95
C ALA A 28 -1.22 29.67 16.45
N ILE A 29 -2.06 28.83 15.84
CA ILE A 29 -2.16 27.40 16.17
C ILE A 29 -0.84 26.69 15.83
N CYS A 30 -0.27 26.90 14.65
CA CYS A 30 1.00 26.29 14.25
C CYS A 30 2.15 26.67 15.19
N LEU A 31 2.29 27.96 15.51
CA LEU A 31 3.31 28.44 16.45
C LEU A 31 3.11 27.85 17.84
N LEU A 32 1.86 27.73 18.29
CA LEU A 32 1.54 27.15 19.59
C LEU A 32 1.93 25.67 19.67
N GLN A 33 1.70 24.89 18.61
CA GLN A 33 2.15 23.49 18.56
C GLN A 33 3.68 23.38 18.58
N ALA A 34 4.38 24.26 17.86
CA ALA A 34 5.83 24.28 17.86
C ALA A 34 6.40 24.58 19.26
N LEU A 35 5.74 25.48 20.00
CA LEU A 35 6.16 25.87 21.35
C LEU A 35 5.88 24.79 22.39
N THR A 36 4.84 23.97 22.21
CA THR A 36 4.44 22.93 23.16
C THR A 36 5.09 21.56 22.93
N ILE A 37 6.00 21.42 21.95
CA ILE A 37 6.71 20.17 21.63
C ILE A 37 7.36 19.50 22.86
N HIS A 38 7.83 20.29 23.84
CA HIS A 38 8.52 19.78 25.02
C HIS A 38 7.58 19.38 26.16
N PHE A 39 6.27 19.62 26.02
CA PHE A 39 5.28 19.42 27.08
C PHE A 39 4.15 18.51 26.58
N PRO A 40 4.31 17.17 26.70
CA PRO A 40 3.46 16.20 26.00
C PRO A 40 1.97 16.32 26.35
N GLU A 41 1.65 16.57 27.63
CA GLU A 41 0.27 16.73 28.09
C GLU A 41 -0.41 17.97 27.47
N THR A 42 0.32 19.09 27.40
CA THR A 42 -0.19 20.34 26.81
C THR A 42 -0.24 20.29 25.29
N GLN A 43 0.62 19.48 24.67
CA GLN A 43 0.66 19.25 23.23
C GLN A 43 -0.59 18.52 22.76
N LEU A 44 -1.00 17.44 23.43
CA LEU A 44 -2.21 16.70 23.07
C LEU A 44 -3.46 17.60 23.15
N LEU A 45 -3.64 18.29 24.27
CA LEU A 45 -4.75 19.23 24.43
C LEU A 45 -4.69 20.31 23.36
N GLY A 46 -3.50 20.83 23.05
CA GLY A 46 -3.33 21.80 22.00
C GLY A 46 -3.71 21.28 20.62
N LEU A 47 -3.35 20.05 20.26
CA LEU A 47 -3.71 19.45 18.97
C LEU A 47 -5.23 19.26 18.85
N VAL A 48 -5.90 18.82 19.94
CA VAL A 48 -7.36 18.66 19.98
C VAL A 48 -8.08 20.00 19.90
N PHE A 49 -7.67 21.00 20.68
CA PHE A 49 -8.27 22.34 20.56
C PHE A 49 -7.97 22.99 19.21
N GLY A 50 -6.75 22.82 18.71
CA GLY A 50 -6.32 23.31 17.41
C GLY A 50 -7.12 22.72 16.26
N THR A 51 -7.42 21.42 16.29
CA THR A 51 -8.30 20.79 15.30
C THR A 51 -9.71 21.34 15.33
N VAL A 52 -10.32 21.46 16.51
CA VAL A 52 -11.69 22.02 16.64
C VAL A 52 -11.75 23.45 16.08
N LEU A 53 -10.79 24.30 16.44
CA LEU A 53 -10.71 25.67 15.92
C LEU A 53 -10.48 25.69 14.40
N MET A 54 -9.65 24.79 13.89
CA MET A 54 -9.38 24.67 12.46
C MET A 54 -10.56 24.12 11.66
N ILE A 55 -11.40 23.24 12.21
CA ILE A 55 -12.67 22.82 11.59
C ILE A 55 -13.58 24.05 11.38
N ILE A 56 -13.72 24.89 12.41
CA ILE A 56 -14.50 26.12 12.35
C ILE A 56 -13.91 27.07 11.29
N ASN A 57 -12.59 27.30 11.32
CA ASN A 57 -11.91 28.16 10.34
C ASN A 57 -12.04 27.64 8.90
N THR A 58 -12.04 26.32 8.70
CA THR A 58 -12.10 25.72 7.37
C THR A 58 -13.46 25.89 6.70
N GLN A 59 -14.55 25.91 7.49
CA GLN A 59 -15.88 26.25 6.98
C GLN A 59 -15.93 27.67 6.37
N TYR A 60 -15.05 28.56 6.85
CA TYR A 60 -15.01 29.97 6.45
C TYR A 60 -13.97 30.27 5.38
N LEU A 61 -12.78 29.67 5.48
CA LEU A 61 -11.71 29.85 4.51
C LEU A 61 -11.98 29.10 3.21
N ARG A 62 -12.61 27.91 3.28
CA ARG A 62 -12.88 27.02 2.12
C ARG A 62 -11.66 26.80 1.21
N HIS A 63 -10.45 26.94 1.77
CA HIS A 63 -9.19 26.75 1.06
C HIS A 63 -8.62 25.36 1.35
N LEU A 64 -8.03 24.74 0.34
CA LEU A 64 -7.40 23.42 0.40
C LEU A 64 -6.34 23.33 1.50
N TYR A 65 -5.51 24.37 1.67
CA TYR A 65 -4.50 24.42 2.74
C TYR A 65 -5.09 24.33 4.15
N SER A 66 -6.27 24.94 4.38
CA SER A 66 -6.93 24.88 5.69
C SER A 66 -7.41 23.45 5.99
N VAL A 67 -7.94 22.77 4.97
CA VAL A 67 -8.37 21.37 5.07
C VAL A 67 -7.18 20.45 5.37
N ILE A 68 -6.06 20.63 4.67
CA ILE A 68 -4.80 19.88 4.90
C ILE A 68 -4.35 20.01 6.34
N ILE A 69 -4.28 21.24 6.85
CA ILE A 69 -3.78 21.49 8.21
C ILE A 69 -4.75 20.93 9.25
N THR A 70 -6.06 21.09 9.05
CA THR A 70 -7.08 20.54 9.95
C THR A 70 -6.95 19.02 10.08
N LEU A 71 -6.85 18.31 8.96
CA LEU A 71 -6.73 16.85 8.96
C LEU A 71 -5.37 16.39 9.50
N GLY A 72 -4.29 17.11 9.18
CA GLY A 72 -2.96 16.82 9.72
C GLY A 72 -2.91 16.94 11.23
N LEU A 73 -3.49 18.01 11.80
CA LEU A 73 -3.61 18.18 13.25
C LEU A 73 -4.46 17.06 13.88
N GLY A 74 -5.52 16.61 13.19
CA GLY A 74 -6.38 15.53 13.68
C GLY A 74 -5.67 14.19 13.74
N ILE A 75 -5.03 13.81 12.63
CA ILE A 75 -4.29 12.55 12.54
C ILE A 75 -3.10 12.54 13.52
N THR A 76 -2.37 13.66 13.64
CA THR A 76 -1.28 13.78 14.62
C THR A 76 -1.78 13.70 16.05
N SER A 77 -2.95 14.27 16.37
CA SER A 77 -3.56 14.11 17.71
C SER A 77 -3.88 12.65 18.03
N ILE A 78 -4.38 11.88 17.05
CA ILE A 78 -4.68 10.45 17.20
C ILE A 78 -3.38 9.67 17.43
N PHE A 79 -2.35 9.89 16.61
CA PHE A 79 -1.06 9.21 16.78
C PHE A 79 -0.39 9.55 18.12
N PHE A 80 -0.47 10.80 18.54
CA PHE A 80 0.07 11.22 19.82
C PHE A 80 -0.69 10.55 20.97
N TYR A 81 -2.02 10.48 20.90
CA TYR A 81 -2.84 9.77 21.88
C TYR A 81 -2.47 8.27 21.95
N LEU A 82 -2.29 7.61 20.79
CA LEU A 82 -1.84 6.21 20.73
C LEU A 82 -0.45 6.02 21.35
N SER A 83 0.45 7.01 21.22
CA SER A 83 1.77 6.96 21.84
C SER A 83 1.71 7.09 23.37
N VAL A 84 0.81 7.93 23.91
CA VAL A 84 0.59 8.08 25.36
C VAL A 84 0.04 6.79 25.98
N LEU A 85 -0.76 6.03 25.22
CA LEU A 85 -1.28 4.73 25.66
C LEU A 85 -0.22 3.62 25.75
N ASN A 86 1.03 3.87 25.34
CA ASN A 86 2.14 2.90 25.37
C ASN A 86 1.75 1.53 24.77
N LEU A 87 1.10 1.55 23.61
CA LEU A 87 0.67 0.33 22.92
C LEU A 87 1.87 -0.53 22.50
N SER A 88 1.67 -1.84 22.47
CA SER A 88 2.67 -2.75 21.88
C SER A 88 2.89 -2.44 20.39
N PRO A 89 4.07 -2.73 19.83
CA PRO A 89 4.36 -2.44 18.42
C PRO A 89 3.34 -3.06 17.45
N SER A 90 2.85 -4.27 17.73
CA SER A 90 1.84 -4.94 16.89
C SER A 90 0.46 -4.29 16.97
N LEU A 91 0.05 -3.80 18.14
CA LEU A 91 -1.20 -3.04 18.29
C LEU A 91 -1.10 -1.65 17.65
N TRP A 92 0.09 -1.05 17.68
CA TRP A 92 0.33 0.22 16.99
C TRP A 92 0.13 0.07 15.48
N VAL A 93 0.70 -0.96 14.87
CA VAL A 93 0.50 -1.26 13.44
C VAL A 93 -0.96 -1.52 13.14
N LEU A 94 -1.64 -2.34 13.93
CA LEU A 94 -3.07 -2.62 13.78
C LEU A 94 -3.92 -1.33 13.82
N SER A 95 -3.65 -0.45 14.80
CA SER A 95 -4.35 0.83 14.92
C SER A 95 -4.13 1.72 13.69
N GLY A 96 -2.90 1.76 13.16
CA GLY A 96 -2.59 2.50 11.96
C GLY A 96 -3.34 1.97 10.74
N VAL A 97 -3.41 0.65 10.57
CA VAL A 97 -4.18 0.03 9.47
C VAL A 97 -5.68 0.37 9.59
N ILE A 98 -6.26 0.31 10.80
CA ILE A 98 -7.66 0.72 11.03
C ILE A 98 -7.87 2.20 10.66
N ILE A 99 -6.94 3.08 11.03
CA ILE A 99 -7.00 4.49 10.66
C ILE A 99 -6.98 4.66 9.14
N THR A 100 -6.10 3.94 8.41
CA THR A 100 -6.09 4.01 6.94
C THR A 100 -7.41 3.59 6.30
N LEU A 101 -8.02 2.52 6.82
CA LEU A 101 -9.32 2.05 6.37
C LEU A 101 -10.41 3.09 6.61
N LEU A 102 -10.43 3.71 7.80
CA LEU A 102 -11.38 4.77 8.12
C LEU A 102 -11.18 6.00 7.22
N LEU A 103 -9.95 6.41 6.93
CA LEU A 103 -9.68 7.56 6.06
C LEU A 103 -10.23 7.33 4.64
N TRP A 104 -10.01 6.14 4.05
CA TRP A 104 -10.56 5.81 2.73
C TRP A 104 -12.06 5.56 2.73
N PHE A 105 -12.62 5.06 3.83
CA PHE A 105 -14.05 4.96 4.00
C PHE A 105 -14.71 6.35 4.06
N ILE A 106 -14.17 7.26 4.87
CA ILE A 106 -14.62 8.66 4.96
C ILE A 106 -14.50 9.33 3.60
N ARG A 107 -13.38 9.17 2.89
CA ARG A 107 -13.20 9.69 1.52
C ARG A 107 -14.31 9.23 0.59
N HIS A 108 -14.70 7.96 0.64
CA HIS A 108 -15.77 7.42 -0.20
C HIS A 108 -17.12 8.06 0.11
N VAL A 109 -17.47 8.17 1.39
CA VAL A 109 -18.71 8.83 1.82
C VAL A 109 -18.72 10.31 1.40
N LEU A 110 -17.58 11.00 1.51
CA LEU A 110 -17.48 12.40 1.11
C LEU A 110 -17.50 12.59 -0.40
N SER A 111 -16.98 11.65 -1.19
CA SER A 111 -16.95 11.75 -2.65
C SER A 111 -18.33 11.71 -3.30
N ASP A 112 -19.33 11.16 -2.60
CA ASP A 112 -20.70 11.10 -3.07
C ASP A 112 -21.46 12.43 -2.86
N ASN A 113 -20.88 13.39 -2.14
CA ASN A 113 -21.49 14.68 -1.89
C ASN A 113 -21.16 15.72 -2.98
N ILE A 114 -22.15 16.53 -3.35
CA ILE A 114 -22.06 17.52 -4.43
C ILE A 114 -21.27 18.78 -4.02
N SER A 115 -21.06 19.02 -2.72
CA SER A 115 -20.43 20.28 -2.27
C SER A 115 -18.92 20.34 -2.55
N ASP A 116 -18.43 21.48 -3.04
CA ASP A 116 -17.00 21.73 -3.31
C ASP A 116 -16.10 21.51 -2.08
N LEU A 117 -16.62 21.86 -0.89
CA LEU A 117 -15.90 21.65 0.37
C LEU A 117 -15.73 20.15 0.66
N ALA A 118 -16.79 19.35 0.51
CA ALA A 118 -16.71 17.90 0.72
C ALA A 118 -15.74 17.24 -0.28
N SER A 119 -15.73 17.69 -1.54
CA SER A 119 -14.76 17.24 -2.54
C SER A 119 -13.31 17.54 -2.11
N THR A 120 -13.06 18.74 -1.59
CA THR A 120 -11.73 19.14 -1.09
C THR A 120 -11.29 18.30 0.12
N TYR A 121 -12.22 18.01 1.04
CA TYR A 121 -11.97 17.08 2.15
C TYR A 121 -11.70 15.67 1.64
N ALA A 122 -12.50 15.14 0.70
CA ALA A 122 -12.31 13.80 0.14
C ALA A 122 -10.92 13.62 -0.49
N GLN A 123 -10.45 14.61 -1.25
CA GLN A 123 -9.10 14.60 -1.83
C GLN A 123 -8.01 14.60 -0.74
N THR A 124 -8.19 15.41 0.30
CA THR A 124 -7.22 15.52 1.38
C THR A 124 -7.17 14.25 2.23
N PHE A 125 -8.33 13.64 2.53
CA PHE A 125 -8.42 12.33 3.17
C PHE A 125 -7.70 11.24 2.37
N ASP A 126 -7.80 11.27 1.03
CA ASP A 126 -7.10 10.33 0.16
C ASP A 126 -5.58 10.44 0.29
N VAL A 127 -5.04 11.67 0.24
CA VAL A 127 -3.59 11.92 0.40
C VAL A 127 -3.09 11.45 1.76
N TYR A 128 -3.79 11.79 2.84
CA TYR A 128 -3.39 11.33 4.17
C TYR A 128 -3.51 9.81 4.32
N ALA A 129 -4.50 9.16 3.71
CA ALA A 129 -4.60 7.71 3.74
C ALA A 129 -3.40 7.02 3.06
N TYR A 130 -2.89 7.57 1.94
CA TYR A 130 -1.64 7.08 1.34
C TYR A 130 -0.44 7.28 2.26
N ILE A 131 -0.29 8.46 2.86
CA ILE A 131 0.84 8.74 3.78
C ILE A 131 0.79 7.80 4.98
N VAL A 132 -0.37 7.68 5.63
CA VAL A 132 -0.54 6.82 6.80
C VAL A 132 -0.32 5.36 6.42
N SER A 133 -0.82 4.89 5.27
CA SER A 133 -0.60 3.50 4.83
C SER A 133 0.86 3.19 4.50
N LEU A 134 1.62 4.16 4.00
CA LEU A 134 3.05 4.01 3.79
C LEU A 134 3.79 3.90 5.12
N VAL A 135 3.46 4.76 6.09
CA VAL A 135 4.05 4.72 7.43
C VAL A 135 3.71 3.39 8.11
N THR A 136 2.47 2.91 8.02
CA THR A 136 2.08 1.63 8.62
C THR A 136 2.73 0.46 7.93
N LEU A 137 2.93 0.50 6.60
CA LEU A 137 3.70 -0.52 5.87
C LEU A 137 5.13 -0.61 6.38
N THR A 138 5.84 0.53 6.50
CA THR A 138 7.22 0.52 7.00
C THR A 138 7.31 -0.09 8.40
N ARG A 139 6.36 0.26 9.28
CA ARG A 139 6.30 -0.32 10.63
C ARG A 139 5.87 -1.78 10.64
N LEU A 140 5.01 -2.21 9.73
CA LEU A 140 4.63 -3.61 9.58
C LEU A 140 5.84 -4.45 9.19
N ILE A 141 6.68 -3.96 8.26
CA ILE A 141 7.93 -4.63 7.86
C ILE A 141 8.90 -4.68 9.05
N ASP A 142 9.12 -3.56 9.75
CA ASP A 142 9.99 -3.52 10.94
C ASP A 142 9.54 -4.53 12.00
N VAL A 143 8.24 -4.54 12.32
CA VAL A 143 7.68 -5.40 13.37
C VAL A 143 7.69 -6.87 12.95
N SER A 144 7.42 -7.19 11.69
CA SER A 144 7.44 -8.57 11.20
C SER A 144 8.84 -9.19 11.14
N LEU A 145 9.88 -8.38 10.92
CA LEU A 145 11.28 -8.84 10.96
C LEU A 145 11.79 -9.08 12.38
N VAL A 146 11.32 -8.31 13.36
CA VAL A 146 11.84 -8.33 14.75
C VAL A 146 10.97 -9.17 15.70
N TYR A 147 9.65 -9.11 15.54
CA TYR A 147 8.69 -9.72 16.47
C TYR A 147 7.88 -10.81 15.77
N THR A 148 8.02 -12.04 16.25
CA THR A 148 7.29 -13.22 15.75
C THR A 148 5.85 -13.31 16.25
N SER A 149 5.25 -12.22 16.77
CA SER A 149 3.86 -12.23 17.24
C SER A 149 2.90 -12.32 16.04
N ALA A 150 2.70 -13.54 15.54
CA ALA A 150 2.15 -13.81 14.23
C ALA A 150 0.71 -13.30 14.02
N THR A 151 -0.11 -13.24 15.07
CA THR A 151 -1.56 -13.00 14.90
C THR A 151 -1.89 -11.56 14.55
N ASN A 152 -1.46 -10.59 15.37
CA ASN A 152 -1.78 -9.18 15.14
C ASN A 152 -1.07 -8.62 13.90
N THR A 153 0.14 -9.08 13.61
CA THR A 153 0.89 -8.67 12.42
C THR A 153 0.21 -9.20 11.16
N LEU A 154 -0.18 -10.49 11.13
CA LEU A 154 -0.92 -11.08 10.02
C LEU A 154 -2.28 -10.43 9.80
N ILE A 155 -3.04 -10.17 10.87
CA ILE A 155 -4.31 -9.44 10.76
C ILE A 155 -4.05 -8.06 10.14
N SER A 156 -3.02 -7.36 10.60
CA SER A 156 -2.65 -6.05 10.04
C SER A 156 -2.26 -6.14 8.56
N SER A 157 -1.47 -7.15 8.16
CA SER A 157 -1.11 -7.42 6.76
C SER A 157 -2.34 -7.65 5.89
N ILE A 158 -3.23 -8.55 6.29
CA ILE A 158 -4.45 -8.89 5.55
C ILE A 158 -5.36 -7.69 5.43
N VAL A 159 -5.60 -6.97 6.54
CA VAL A 159 -6.45 -5.79 6.52
C VAL A 159 -5.81 -4.72 5.63
N LEU A 160 -4.50 -4.48 5.69
CA LEU A 160 -3.84 -3.51 4.82
C LEU A 160 -4.01 -3.88 3.33
N MET A 161 -3.71 -5.13 2.95
CA MET A 161 -3.92 -5.62 1.58
C MET A 161 -5.38 -5.46 1.12
N GLY A 162 -6.34 -5.85 1.96
CA GLY A 162 -7.76 -5.69 1.70
C GLY A 162 -8.19 -4.22 1.58
N THR A 163 -7.60 -3.34 2.38
CA THR A 163 -7.95 -1.92 2.38
C THR A 163 -7.46 -1.22 1.11
N VAL A 164 -6.23 -1.49 0.68
CA VAL A 164 -5.67 -0.87 -0.52
C VAL A 164 -6.34 -1.41 -1.79
N THR A 165 -6.68 -2.70 -1.81
CA THR A 165 -7.48 -3.30 -2.90
C THR A 165 -8.87 -2.68 -2.97
N TYR A 166 -9.56 -2.54 -1.84
CA TYR A 166 -10.83 -1.83 -1.76
C TYR A 166 -10.71 -0.39 -2.30
N ARG A 167 -9.67 0.36 -1.91
CA ARG A 167 -9.44 1.70 -2.43
C ARG A 167 -9.25 1.71 -3.94
N SER A 168 -8.58 0.71 -4.51
CA SER A 168 -8.37 0.62 -5.96
C SER A 168 -9.69 0.51 -6.73
N TRP A 169 -10.70 -0.17 -6.16
CA TRP A 169 -11.99 -0.41 -6.82
C TRP A 169 -12.96 0.76 -6.73
N GLN A 170 -12.75 1.68 -5.79
CA GLN A 170 -13.64 2.83 -5.65
C GLN A 170 -13.61 3.70 -6.91
N PRO A 171 -14.78 4.15 -7.40
CA PRO A 171 -14.86 4.98 -8.59
C PRO A 171 -14.04 6.27 -8.41
N HIS A 172 -13.34 6.63 -9.47
CA HIS A 172 -12.54 7.83 -9.52
C HIS A 172 -13.06 8.73 -10.64
N ILE A 173 -13.08 10.04 -10.38
CA ILE A 173 -13.60 11.04 -11.32
C ILE A 173 -12.67 11.20 -12.54
N SER A 174 -11.44 10.69 -12.47
CA SER A 174 -10.45 10.72 -13.55
C SER A 174 -9.82 9.34 -13.81
N ASN A 175 -9.28 9.16 -15.02
CA ASN A 175 -8.55 7.98 -15.50
C ASN A 175 -7.18 7.79 -14.80
N ASN A 176 -7.13 7.99 -13.49
CA ASN A 176 -5.92 7.94 -12.68
C ASN A 176 -5.61 6.49 -12.30
N ARG A 177 -4.43 6.02 -12.72
CA ARG A 177 -3.95 4.65 -12.44
C ARG A 177 -3.23 4.52 -11.08
N ILE A 178 -3.00 5.62 -10.37
CA ILE A 178 -2.27 5.63 -9.10
C ILE A 178 -2.84 4.65 -8.06
N PRO A 179 -4.17 4.59 -7.80
CA PRO A 179 -4.71 3.67 -6.78
C PRO A 179 -4.48 2.19 -7.11
N LEU A 180 -4.58 1.83 -8.39
CA LEU A 180 -4.29 0.48 -8.87
C LEU A 180 -2.81 0.15 -8.68
N LEU A 181 -1.91 1.01 -9.18
CA LEU A 181 -0.47 0.78 -9.08
C LEU A 181 0.00 0.70 -7.62
N TYR A 182 -0.52 1.58 -6.77
CA TYR A 182 -0.24 1.55 -5.33
C TYR A 182 -0.75 0.25 -4.70
N SER A 183 -1.95 -0.22 -5.08
CA SER A 183 -2.44 -1.49 -4.57
C SER A 183 -1.60 -2.69 -4.98
N ILE A 184 -1.17 -2.73 -6.24
CA ILE A 184 -0.28 -3.80 -6.73
C ILE A 184 1.04 -3.78 -5.96
N LEU A 185 1.60 -2.59 -5.72
CA LEU A 185 2.83 -2.42 -4.95
C LEU A 185 2.68 -2.93 -3.51
N ILE A 186 1.59 -2.59 -2.83
CA ILE A 186 1.34 -3.07 -1.46
C ILE A 186 1.15 -4.59 -1.43
N LEU A 187 0.39 -5.15 -2.37
CA LEU A 187 0.18 -6.60 -2.46
C LEU A 187 1.51 -7.35 -2.72
N ALA A 188 2.46 -6.73 -3.40
CA ALA A 188 3.77 -7.34 -3.66
C ALA A 188 4.70 -7.25 -2.45
N ILE A 189 4.67 -6.15 -1.70
CA ILE A 189 5.63 -5.90 -0.61
C ILE A 189 5.21 -6.56 0.70
N VAL A 190 3.91 -6.53 1.03
CA VAL A 190 3.41 -7.01 2.34
C VAL A 190 3.78 -8.47 2.63
N PRO A 191 3.68 -9.43 1.67
CA PRO A 191 3.99 -10.83 1.95
C PRO A 191 5.48 -11.13 2.15
N ILE A 192 6.40 -10.24 1.74
CA ILE A 192 7.85 -10.52 1.70
C ILE A 192 8.42 -10.92 3.07
N PRO A 193 8.15 -10.19 4.18
CA PRO A 193 8.67 -10.60 5.48
C PRO A 193 8.10 -11.94 5.95
N ALA A 194 6.85 -12.25 5.61
CA ALA A 194 6.21 -13.50 6.00
C ALA A 194 6.76 -14.73 5.28
N LEU A 195 7.37 -14.58 4.09
CA LEU A 195 8.06 -15.67 3.38
C LEU A 195 9.20 -16.29 4.20
N SER A 196 9.79 -15.53 5.12
CA SER A 196 10.83 -16.04 6.01
C SER A 196 10.28 -16.93 7.15
N LEU A 197 8.97 -16.95 7.36
CA LEU A 197 8.31 -17.66 8.45
C LEU A 197 7.69 -18.98 7.96
N PRO A 198 8.10 -20.12 8.53
CA PRO A 198 7.48 -21.41 8.21
C PRO A 198 6.00 -21.38 8.61
N LEU A 199 5.12 -21.93 7.77
CA LEU A 199 3.65 -21.97 7.90
C LEU A 199 2.87 -20.66 7.71
N TRP A 200 3.48 -19.48 7.61
CA TRP A 200 2.72 -18.22 7.45
C TRP A 200 2.93 -17.53 6.10
N GLY A 201 4.11 -17.65 5.48
CA GLY A 201 4.43 -16.96 4.21
C GLY A 201 3.49 -17.27 3.05
N TRP A 202 3.18 -18.55 2.83
CA TRP A 202 2.21 -19.02 1.85
C TRP A 202 0.77 -18.48 2.08
N ILE A 203 0.34 -18.18 3.32
CA ILE A 203 -1.01 -17.63 3.59
C ILE A 203 -1.12 -16.20 3.07
N GLU A 204 -0.17 -15.33 3.43
CA GLU A 204 -0.19 -13.93 2.98
C GLU A 204 -0.05 -13.85 1.45
N LEU A 205 0.82 -14.67 0.87
CA LEU A 205 0.99 -14.74 -0.58
C LEU A 205 -0.25 -15.29 -1.30
N ALA A 206 -0.95 -16.28 -0.72
CA ALA A 206 -2.22 -16.77 -1.25
C ALA A 206 -3.27 -15.66 -1.27
N ILE A 207 -3.39 -14.90 -0.18
CA ILE A 207 -4.32 -13.77 -0.07
C ILE A 207 -3.98 -12.69 -1.10
N ALA A 208 -2.70 -12.33 -1.22
CA ALA A 208 -2.24 -11.37 -2.22
C ALA A 208 -2.58 -11.83 -3.64
N THR A 209 -2.37 -13.12 -3.95
CA THR A 209 -2.70 -13.72 -5.24
C THR A 209 -4.19 -13.65 -5.53
N ILE A 210 -5.05 -14.00 -4.57
CA ILE A 210 -6.51 -13.92 -4.72
C ILE A 210 -6.92 -12.47 -5.00
N LEU A 211 -6.41 -11.51 -4.23
CA LEU A 211 -6.72 -10.09 -4.40
C LEU A 211 -6.25 -9.56 -5.77
N MET A 212 -5.10 -10.02 -6.27
CA MET A 212 -4.61 -9.72 -7.63
C MET A 212 -5.51 -10.30 -8.72
N VAL A 213 -6.02 -11.52 -8.53
CA VAL A 213 -7.00 -12.12 -9.46
C VAL A 213 -8.29 -11.29 -9.47
N VAL A 214 -8.80 -10.88 -8.30
CA VAL A 214 -10.00 -10.03 -8.21
C VAL A 214 -9.77 -8.68 -8.89
N GLN A 215 -8.62 -8.02 -8.67
CA GLN A 215 -8.26 -6.81 -9.39
C GLN A 215 -8.25 -7.02 -10.91
N THR A 216 -7.65 -8.11 -11.37
CA THR A 216 -7.62 -8.42 -12.80
C THR A 216 -9.03 -8.55 -13.39
N GLN A 217 -9.96 -9.20 -12.67
CA GLN A 217 -11.34 -9.36 -13.11
C GLN A 217 -12.12 -8.03 -13.18
N ILE A 218 -11.83 -7.10 -12.27
CA ILE A 218 -12.46 -5.78 -12.23
C ILE A 218 -11.93 -4.88 -13.35
N PHE A 219 -10.61 -4.80 -13.49
CA PHE A 219 -9.98 -3.88 -14.45
C PHE A 219 -9.89 -4.44 -15.87
N LYS A 220 -9.83 -5.77 -16.04
CA LYS A 220 -9.76 -6.47 -17.34
C LYS A 220 -8.63 -5.99 -18.24
N GLN A 221 -7.52 -5.57 -17.65
CA GLN A 221 -6.32 -5.09 -18.34
C GLN A 221 -5.27 -6.20 -18.46
N VAL A 222 -4.56 -6.23 -19.59
CA VAL A 222 -3.49 -7.21 -19.85
C VAL A 222 -2.34 -7.07 -18.85
N ASP A 223 -1.98 -5.83 -18.50
CA ASP A 223 -0.87 -5.56 -17.57
C ASP A 223 -1.15 -6.14 -16.16
N VAL A 224 -2.37 -5.94 -15.65
CA VAL A 224 -2.79 -6.47 -14.33
C VAL A 224 -2.85 -8.00 -14.37
N ALA A 225 -3.33 -8.58 -15.46
CA ALA A 225 -3.34 -10.03 -15.67
C ALA A 225 -1.92 -10.62 -15.72
N PHE A 226 -0.98 -9.93 -16.37
CA PHE A 226 0.42 -10.33 -16.45
C PHE A 226 1.08 -10.36 -15.06
N ILE A 227 0.76 -9.39 -14.20
CA ILE A 227 1.24 -9.33 -12.82
C ILE A 227 0.59 -10.44 -11.98
N SER A 228 -0.73 -10.62 -12.09
CA SER A 228 -1.49 -11.68 -11.38
C SER A 228 -0.96 -13.08 -11.67
N ILE A 229 -0.63 -13.40 -12.93
CA ILE A 229 0.03 -14.67 -13.29
C ILE A 229 1.39 -14.79 -12.58
N GLY A 230 2.13 -13.70 -12.44
CA GLY A 230 3.39 -13.66 -11.69
C GLY A 230 3.22 -14.05 -10.23
N PHE A 231 2.25 -13.45 -9.53
CA PHE A 231 1.90 -13.81 -8.15
C PHE A 231 1.53 -15.28 -8.00
N PHE A 232 0.75 -15.82 -8.94
CA PHE A 232 0.38 -17.23 -8.92
C PHE A 232 1.58 -18.16 -9.09
N LEU A 233 2.53 -17.80 -9.98
CA LEU A 233 3.77 -18.56 -10.15
C LEU A 233 4.65 -18.50 -8.90
N GLU A 234 4.77 -17.32 -8.28
CA GLU A 234 5.49 -17.14 -7.02
C GLU A 234 4.88 -17.99 -5.90
N PHE A 235 3.56 -17.97 -5.77
CA PHE A 235 2.84 -18.82 -4.83
C PHE A 235 3.13 -20.31 -5.02
N LEU A 236 3.14 -20.78 -6.28
CA LEU A 236 3.47 -22.16 -6.61
C LEU A 236 4.91 -22.51 -6.18
N VAL A 237 5.87 -21.64 -6.45
CA VAL A 237 7.28 -21.83 -6.06
C VAL A 237 7.42 -21.95 -4.54
N VAL A 238 6.80 -21.05 -3.77
CA VAL A 238 6.86 -21.05 -2.30
C VAL A 238 6.24 -22.32 -1.73
N VAL A 239 5.09 -22.76 -2.25
CA VAL A 239 4.45 -24.01 -1.82
C VAL A 239 5.32 -25.24 -2.13
N LEU A 240 6.05 -25.25 -3.25
CA LEU A 240 6.96 -26.34 -3.57
C LEU A 240 8.18 -26.36 -2.63
N GLU A 241 8.73 -25.19 -2.31
CA GLU A 241 9.89 -25.05 -1.41
C GLU A 241 9.57 -25.52 0.01
N ASP A 242 8.42 -25.10 0.56
CA ASP A 242 7.96 -25.51 1.90
C ASP A 242 7.70 -27.01 2.03
N ASN A 243 7.33 -27.69 0.93
CA ASN A 243 7.09 -29.14 0.89
C ASN A 243 8.36 -29.99 0.68
N GLY A 244 9.55 -29.42 0.87
CA GLY A 244 10.80 -30.17 0.97
C GLY A 244 11.70 -30.14 -0.26
N LEU A 245 11.35 -29.38 -1.31
CA LEU A 245 12.29 -29.06 -2.40
C LEU A 245 13.21 -27.92 -1.96
N LYS A 246 14.16 -28.22 -1.07
CA LYS A 246 15.17 -27.26 -0.62
C LYS A 246 16.28 -27.14 -1.67
N TYR A 247 16.33 -26.02 -2.38
CA TYR A 247 17.24 -25.77 -3.51
C TYR A 247 18.72 -25.48 -3.13
N VAL A 248 19.18 -25.96 -1.97
CA VAL A 248 20.35 -25.39 -1.28
C VAL A 248 21.69 -25.75 -1.95
N GLU A 249 21.83 -26.89 -2.64
CA GLU A 249 23.14 -27.32 -3.16
C GLU A 249 23.33 -27.19 -4.68
N HIS A 250 22.25 -27.17 -5.48
CA HIS A 250 22.32 -26.95 -6.94
C HIS A 250 21.27 -25.93 -7.40
N PHE A 251 21.20 -24.81 -6.68
CA PHE A 251 20.21 -23.74 -6.85
C PHE A 251 19.91 -23.45 -8.31
N TRP A 252 20.94 -23.16 -9.12
CA TRP A 252 20.79 -22.75 -10.52
C TRP A 252 20.19 -23.81 -11.45
N ILE A 253 20.57 -25.09 -11.29
CA ILE A 253 20.10 -26.17 -12.18
C ILE A 253 18.64 -26.49 -11.90
N TYR A 254 18.28 -26.59 -10.62
CA TYR A 254 16.89 -26.83 -10.23
C TYR A 254 15.99 -25.64 -10.56
N TRP A 255 16.48 -24.41 -10.42
CA TRP A 255 15.73 -23.21 -10.82
C TRP A 255 15.50 -23.17 -12.34
N LEU A 256 16.51 -23.53 -13.15
CA LEU A 256 16.38 -23.65 -14.60
C LEU A 256 15.39 -24.75 -15.01
N LEU A 257 15.45 -25.90 -14.35
CA LEU A 257 14.52 -27.01 -14.60
C LEU A 257 13.09 -26.62 -14.22
N LEU A 258 12.90 -26.00 -13.06
CA LEU A 258 11.59 -25.50 -12.62
C LEU A 258 11.07 -24.42 -13.58
N ALA A 259 11.92 -23.48 -14.00
CA ALA A 259 11.55 -22.44 -14.96
C ALA A 259 11.14 -23.04 -16.32
N THR A 260 11.82 -24.10 -16.80
CA THR A 260 11.42 -24.79 -18.04
C THR A 260 10.09 -25.54 -17.88
N ILE A 261 9.86 -26.26 -16.78
CA ILE A 261 8.56 -26.89 -16.49
C ILE A 261 7.45 -25.83 -16.46
N ILE A 262 7.66 -24.72 -15.77
CA ILE A 262 6.69 -23.62 -15.69
C ILE A 262 6.41 -23.04 -17.08
N THR A 263 7.43 -22.82 -17.92
CA THR A 263 7.20 -22.33 -19.30
C THR A 263 6.32 -23.28 -20.11
N ILE A 264 6.55 -24.59 -20.00
CA ILE A 264 5.75 -25.60 -20.69
C ILE A 264 4.30 -25.56 -20.22
N LEU A 265 4.08 -25.49 -18.89
CA LEU A 265 2.74 -25.39 -18.32
C LEU A 265 2.01 -24.12 -18.79
N VAL A 266 2.69 -22.97 -18.81
CA VAL A 266 2.13 -21.71 -19.32
C VAL A 266 1.69 -21.85 -20.78
N TRP A 267 2.49 -22.49 -21.63
CA TRP A 267 2.14 -22.75 -23.03
C TRP A 267 0.98 -23.72 -23.19
N ILE A 268 0.94 -24.80 -22.40
CA ILE A 268 -0.18 -25.76 -22.40
C ILE A 268 -1.48 -25.04 -22.03
N ILE A 269 -1.47 -24.22 -20.97
CA ILE A 269 -2.64 -23.45 -20.54
C ILE A 269 -3.05 -22.45 -21.62
N TYR A 270 -2.10 -21.73 -22.23
CA TYR A 270 -2.38 -20.81 -23.32
C TYR A 270 -3.07 -21.52 -24.51
N HIS A 271 -2.53 -22.66 -24.94
CA HIS A 271 -3.11 -23.42 -26.05
C HIS A 271 -4.48 -24.00 -25.70
N ALA A 272 -4.69 -24.48 -24.47
CA ALA A 272 -5.99 -24.94 -24.00
C ALA A 272 -7.02 -23.79 -24.02
N LEU A 273 -6.68 -22.62 -23.48
CA LEU A 273 -7.55 -21.44 -23.51
C LEU A 273 -7.85 -20.97 -24.94
N ASN A 274 -6.87 -21.06 -25.84
CA ASN A 274 -7.07 -20.75 -27.26
C ASN A 274 -8.02 -21.75 -27.94
N TYR A 275 -7.90 -23.04 -27.60
CA TYR A 275 -8.74 -24.10 -28.12
C TYR A 275 -10.21 -23.95 -27.71
N PHE A 276 -10.47 -23.60 -26.44
CA PHE A 276 -11.83 -23.44 -25.91
C PHE A 276 -12.50 -22.09 -26.28
N GLN A 277 -11.82 -21.19 -27.00
CA GLN A 277 -12.37 -19.91 -27.49
C GLN A 277 -13.13 -19.07 -26.44
N ILE A 278 -12.63 -19.04 -25.20
CA ILE A 278 -13.29 -18.33 -24.10
C ILE A 278 -13.02 -16.81 -24.20
N HIS A 279 -13.89 -16.09 -24.89
CA HIS A 279 -13.76 -14.64 -25.11
C HIS A 279 -13.77 -13.78 -23.83
N SER A 280 -14.38 -14.27 -22.74
CA SER A 280 -14.42 -13.54 -21.46
C SER A 280 -13.04 -13.42 -20.77
N ILE A 281 -12.02 -14.12 -21.26
CA ILE A 281 -10.69 -14.27 -20.65
C ILE A 281 -9.57 -13.83 -21.64
N ASP A 282 -9.92 -13.10 -22.70
CA ASP A 282 -8.96 -12.69 -23.75
C ASP A 282 -7.76 -11.88 -23.22
N TYR A 283 -7.94 -11.11 -22.15
CA TYR A 283 -6.85 -10.37 -21.49
C TYR A 283 -5.85 -11.30 -20.78
N TYR A 284 -6.31 -12.38 -20.13
CA TYR A 284 -5.43 -13.41 -19.56
C TYR A 284 -4.73 -14.21 -20.65
N LYS A 285 -5.39 -14.49 -21.77
CA LYS A 285 -4.76 -15.16 -22.92
C LYS A 285 -3.58 -14.35 -23.47
N LYS A 286 -3.78 -13.03 -23.67
CA LYS A 286 -2.70 -12.12 -24.07
C LYS A 286 -1.59 -12.06 -23.02
N ALA A 287 -1.94 -12.00 -21.73
CA ALA A 287 -0.98 -11.96 -20.64
C ALA A 287 -0.16 -13.27 -20.51
N LEU A 288 -0.79 -14.43 -20.71
CA LEU A 288 -0.11 -15.73 -20.72
C LEU A 288 0.87 -15.84 -21.88
N ASN A 289 0.51 -15.34 -23.07
CA ASN A 289 1.45 -15.29 -24.20
C ASN A 289 2.68 -14.42 -23.87
N LEU A 290 2.47 -13.23 -23.32
CA LEU A 290 3.55 -12.34 -22.88
C LEU A 290 4.40 -12.99 -21.76
N ARG A 291 3.78 -13.67 -20.79
CA ARG A 291 4.50 -14.42 -19.75
C ARG A 291 5.30 -15.59 -20.30
N GLY A 292 4.73 -16.35 -21.24
CA GLY A 292 5.42 -17.44 -21.91
C GLY A 292 6.67 -16.96 -22.65
N LEU A 293 6.57 -15.84 -23.38
CA LEU A 293 7.69 -15.20 -24.08
C LEU A 293 8.75 -14.64 -23.12
N THR A 294 8.34 -13.97 -22.04
CA THR A 294 9.30 -13.42 -21.05
C THR A 294 10.01 -14.52 -20.28
N LEU A 295 9.32 -15.58 -19.89
CA LEU A 295 9.96 -16.72 -19.23
C LEU A 295 10.89 -17.48 -20.18
N SER A 296 10.51 -17.70 -21.44
CA SER A 296 11.37 -18.39 -22.42
C SER A 296 12.63 -17.58 -22.75
N THR A 297 12.51 -16.26 -22.91
CA THR A 297 13.67 -15.39 -23.12
C THR A 297 14.58 -15.37 -21.89
N LEU A 298 14.01 -15.35 -20.67
CA LEU A 298 14.79 -15.40 -19.43
C LEU A 298 15.52 -16.74 -19.25
N THR A 299 14.88 -17.88 -19.55
CA THR A 299 15.55 -19.19 -19.48
C THR A 299 16.64 -19.34 -20.52
N VAL A 300 16.41 -18.90 -21.77
CA VAL A 300 17.44 -18.97 -22.83
C VAL A 300 18.63 -18.06 -22.52
N THR A 301 18.39 -16.84 -22.05
CA THR A 301 19.47 -15.90 -21.70
C THR A 301 20.28 -16.40 -20.52
N THR A 302 19.64 -16.92 -19.47
CA THR A 302 20.34 -17.50 -18.31
C THR A 302 21.18 -18.72 -18.71
N ILE A 303 20.66 -19.65 -19.51
CA ILE A 303 21.44 -20.80 -20.03
C ILE A 303 22.63 -20.31 -20.85
N SER A 304 22.44 -19.30 -21.71
CA SER A 304 23.50 -18.76 -22.55
C SER A 304 24.62 -18.11 -21.73
N ILE A 305 24.27 -17.36 -20.68
CA ILE A 305 25.22 -16.77 -19.74
C ILE A 305 25.98 -17.86 -18.98
N CYS A 306 25.28 -18.86 -18.45
CA CYS A 306 25.91 -19.98 -17.74
C CYS A 306 26.92 -20.72 -18.63
N ARG A 307 26.57 -20.96 -19.90
CA ARG A 307 27.45 -21.61 -20.88
C ARG A 307 28.69 -20.77 -21.18
N LEU A 308 28.54 -19.47 -21.39
CA LEU A 308 29.66 -18.56 -21.62
C LEU A 308 30.60 -18.50 -20.39
N ALA A 309 30.05 -18.49 -19.18
CA ALA A 309 30.83 -18.49 -17.96
C ALA A 309 31.61 -19.80 -17.77
N THR A 310 31.01 -20.95 -18.07
CA THR A 310 31.72 -22.24 -18.03
C THR A 310 32.81 -22.33 -19.09
N ASP A 311 32.56 -21.86 -20.31
CA ASP A 311 33.55 -21.86 -21.40
C ASP A 311 34.74 -20.93 -21.07
N TYR A 312 34.50 -19.80 -20.39
CA TYR A 312 35.55 -18.90 -19.92
C TYR A 312 36.41 -19.49 -18.79
N LEU A 313 35.78 -20.16 -17.81
CA LEU A 313 36.51 -20.82 -16.71
C LEU A 313 37.35 -21.99 -17.23
N LEU A 314 36.76 -22.85 -18.06
CA LEU A 314 37.46 -24.00 -18.65
C LEU A 314 38.64 -23.56 -19.51
N ASN A 315 38.51 -22.49 -20.30
CA ASN A 315 39.62 -22.00 -21.14
C ASN A 315 40.75 -21.33 -20.35
N ASN A 316 40.48 -20.75 -19.17
CA ASN A 316 41.52 -20.14 -18.34
C ASN A 316 42.30 -21.16 -17.49
N ASP A 317 41.69 -22.30 -17.16
CA ASP A 317 42.37 -23.38 -16.43
C ASP A 317 43.37 -24.17 -17.31
N PHE A 318 43.33 -24.01 -18.64
CA PHE A 318 44.33 -24.59 -19.56
C PHE A 318 45.60 -23.73 -19.74
N PHE A 319 45.70 -22.56 -19.09
CA PHE A 319 46.85 -21.66 -19.20
C PHE A 319 47.74 -21.58 -17.93
N TYR A 320 47.62 -22.53 -17.01
CA TYR A 320 48.57 -22.75 -15.90
C TYR A 320 49.26 -24.11 -15.99
#